data_AF-A0A5C2HHF9-F1
#
_entry.id   AF-A0A5C2HHF9-F1
#
_cell.length_a   1.000
_cell.length_b   1.000
_cell.length_c   1.000
_cell.angle_alpha   90.00
_cell.angle_beta   90.00
_cell.angle_gamma   90.00
#
_symmetry.space_group_name_H-M   'P 1'
#
loop_
_entity.id
_entity.type
_entity.pdbx_description
1 polymer ?
#
loop_
_entity_poly.entity_id
_entity_poly.type
_entity_poly.pdbx_seq_one_letter_code
_entity_poly.pdbx_strand_id
1 'polypeptide(L)'
;MNSPSTINPQFEKQVTPLLSEFGYQGGIKELVQDQLTLMLQSKIDHYQAEIALYRQQSGDDYEQILNYAESATSEDFDLEDRLNDWRFAREMLSHYQAQMAQLADD
;
A
#
# COMPACT_ATOMS: atom_id res chain seq x y z
N MET A 1 -10.57 -26.26 -2.13
CA MET A 1 -10.21 -25.40 -3.27
C MET A 1 -11.41 -24.52 -3.55
N ASN A 2 -11.36 -23.24 -3.17
CA ASN A 2 -12.44 -22.31 -3.48
C ASN A 2 -12.38 -22.04 -4.98
N SER A 3 -13.41 -22.44 -5.72
CA SER A 3 -13.55 -22.00 -7.11
C SER A 3 -13.58 -20.47 -7.14
N PRO A 4 -12.86 -19.81 -8.05
CA PRO A 4 -12.99 -18.36 -8.21
C PRO A 4 -14.45 -18.06 -8.50
N SER A 5 -15.06 -17.24 -7.66
CA SER A 5 -16.46 -16.83 -7.85
C SER A 5 -16.52 -16.01 -9.14
N THR A 6 -17.07 -16.61 -10.19
CA THR A 6 -17.32 -15.89 -11.44
C THR A 6 -18.38 -14.83 -11.21
N ILE A 7 -18.15 -13.64 -11.76
CA ILE A 7 -19.16 -12.57 -11.75
C ILE A 7 -20.43 -13.10 -12.42
N ASN A 8 -21.60 -12.79 -11.84
CA ASN A 8 -22.88 -13.18 -12.40
C ASN A 8 -23.03 -12.59 -13.83
N PRO A 9 -23.18 -13.41 -14.89
CA PRO A 9 -23.26 -12.91 -16.26
C PRO A 9 -24.43 -11.94 -16.51
N GLN A 10 -25.52 -12.09 -15.74
CA GLN A 10 -26.66 -11.17 -15.84
C GLN A 10 -26.34 -9.80 -15.24
N PHE A 11 -25.57 -9.77 -14.15
CA PHE A 11 -25.08 -8.53 -13.55
C PHE A 11 -24.13 -7.82 -14.51
N GLU A 12 -23.17 -8.55 -15.09
CA GLU A 12 -22.22 -8.00 -16.06
C GLU A 12 -22.94 -7.35 -17.26
N LYS A 13 -23.93 -8.03 -17.85
CA LYS A 13 -24.75 -7.45 -18.93
C LYS A 13 -25.49 -6.17 -18.53
N GLN A 14 -25.89 -6.04 -17.27
CA GLN A 14 -26.61 -4.87 -16.78
C GLN A 14 -25.68 -3.69 -16.51
N VAL A 15 -24.48 -3.94 -15.98
CA VAL A 15 -23.56 -2.87 -15.58
C VAL A 15 -22.64 -2.41 -16.71
N THR A 16 -22.28 -3.28 -17.67
CA THR A 16 -21.36 -2.89 -18.76
C THR A 16 -21.80 -1.63 -19.53
N PRO A 17 -23.08 -1.44 -19.91
CA PRO A 17 -23.50 -0.20 -20.57
C PRO A 17 -23.30 1.03 -19.69
N LEU A 18 -23.61 0.93 -18.38
CA LEU A 18 -23.41 2.01 -17.41
C LEU A 18 -21.92 2.32 -17.25
N LEU A 19 -21.08 1.30 -17.13
CA LEU A 19 -19.63 1.46 -17.01
C LEU A 19 -19.03 2.16 -18.24
N SER A 20 -19.50 1.83 -19.44
CA SER A 20 -19.12 2.53 -20.66
C SER A 20 -19.48 4.02 -20.65
N GLU A 21 -20.62 4.42 -20.04
CA GLU A 21 -20.99 5.84 -19.88
C GLU A 21 -20.01 6.60 -18.96
N PHE A 22 -19.38 5.89 -18.01
CA PHE A 22 -18.33 6.42 -17.13
C PHE A 22 -16.91 6.29 -17.72
N GLY A 23 -16.77 5.77 -18.96
CA GLY A 23 -15.49 5.63 -19.65
C GLY A 23 -14.80 4.28 -19.52
N TYR A 24 -15.37 3.33 -18.78
CA TYR A 24 -14.81 1.98 -18.58
C TYR A 24 -15.20 1.03 -19.74
N GLN A 25 -14.48 1.12 -20.86
CA GLN A 25 -14.76 0.31 -22.06
C GLN A 25 -14.39 -1.18 -21.89
N GLY A 26 -13.48 -1.50 -20.98
CA GLY A 26 -13.12 -2.86 -20.55
C GLY A 26 -14.09 -3.45 -19.51
N GLY A 27 -15.18 -2.75 -19.19
CA GLY A 27 -16.22 -3.22 -18.29
C GLY A 27 -15.74 -3.35 -16.84
N ILE A 28 -16.21 -4.39 -16.14
CA ILE A 28 -15.94 -4.57 -14.71
C ILE A 28 -14.44 -4.78 -14.43
N LYS A 29 -13.70 -5.45 -15.34
CA LYS A 29 -12.25 -5.68 -15.14
C LYS A 29 -11.52 -4.35 -14.99
N GLU A 30 -11.74 -3.42 -15.92
CA GLU A 30 -11.10 -2.11 -15.93
C GLU A 30 -11.47 -1.29 -14.68
N LEU A 31 -12.77 -1.25 -14.32
CA LEU A 31 -13.21 -0.59 -13.09
C LEU A 31 -12.50 -1.14 -11.84
N VAL A 32 -12.39 -2.47 -11.74
CA VAL A 32 -11.75 -3.11 -10.58
C VAL A 32 -10.25 -2.84 -10.57
N GLN A 33 -9.57 -2.87 -11.73
CA GLN A 33 -8.15 -2.53 -11.84
C GLN A 33 -7.89 -1.08 -11.39
N ASP A 34 -8.70 -0.13 -11.85
CA ASP A 34 -8.58 1.28 -11.46
C ASP A 34 -8.83 1.49 -9.97
N GLN A 35 -9.89 0.87 -9.43
CA GLN A 35 -10.21 0.99 -8.02
C GLN A 35 -9.10 0.40 -7.13
N LEU A 36 -8.55 -0.76 -7.50
CA LEU A 36 -7.43 -1.36 -6.79
C LEU A 36 -6.18 -0.49 -6.88
N THR A 37 -5.89 0.07 -8.06
CA THR A 37 -4.77 1.00 -8.28
C THR A 37 -4.89 2.21 -7.35
N LEU A 38 -6.07 2.86 -7.31
CA LEU A 38 -6.30 4.00 -6.43
C LEU A 38 -6.12 3.64 -4.94
N MET A 39 -6.61 2.47 -4.53
CA MET A 39 -6.47 1.99 -3.14
C MET A 39 -5.00 1.72 -2.79
N LEU A 40 -4.24 1.08 -3.68
CA LEU A 40 -2.81 0.82 -3.49
C LEU A 40 -2.02 2.13 -3.46
N GLN A 41 -2.30 3.06 -4.36
CA GLN A 41 -1.65 4.37 -4.38
C GLN A 41 -1.89 5.13 -3.09
N SER A 42 -3.14 5.15 -2.60
CA SER A 42 -3.48 5.77 -1.33
C SER A 42 -2.68 5.19 -0.15
N LYS A 43 -2.47 3.87 -0.13
CA LYS A 43 -1.64 3.21 0.89
C LYS A 43 -0.16 3.56 0.74
N ILE A 44 0.36 3.57 -0.48
CA ILE A 44 1.74 3.97 -0.77
C ILE A 44 2.00 5.40 -0.28
N ASP A 45 1.15 6.35 -0.66
CA ASP A 45 1.28 7.76 -0.28
C ASP A 45 1.26 7.93 1.24
N HIS A 46 0.39 7.20 1.93
CA HIS A 46 0.29 7.21 3.38
C HIS A 46 1.60 6.76 4.05
N TYR A 47 2.15 5.59 3.70
CA TYR A 47 3.39 5.12 4.32
C TYR A 47 4.62 5.92 3.90
N GLN A 48 4.64 6.48 2.69
CA GLN A 48 5.67 7.45 2.30
C GLN A 48 5.65 8.68 3.19
N ALA A 49 4.45 9.20 3.50
CA ALA A 49 4.29 10.34 4.41
C ALA A 49 4.72 9.98 5.84
N GLU A 50 4.35 8.82 6.37
CA GLU A 50 4.80 8.36 7.70
C GLU A 50 6.32 8.24 7.79
N ILE A 51 6.97 7.62 6.80
CA ILE A 51 8.43 7.52 6.74
C ILE A 51 9.08 8.90 6.68
N ALA A 52 8.49 9.85 5.94
CA ALA A 52 8.98 11.22 5.86
C ALA A 52 8.86 11.94 7.22
N LEU A 53 7.76 11.72 7.95
CA LEU A 53 7.56 12.27 9.29
C LEU A 53 8.59 11.73 10.28
N TYR A 54 8.87 10.42 10.26
CA TYR A 54 9.91 9.86 11.13
C TYR A 54 11.28 10.48 10.84
N ARG A 55 11.68 10.56 9.57
CA ARG A 55 12.93 11.24 9.16
C ARG A 55 12.99 12.69 9.61
N GLN A 56 11.89 13.41 9.52
CA GLN A 56 11.83 14.80 9.95
C GLN A 56 11.97 14.94 11.46
N GLN A 57 11.38 14.02 12.23
CA GLN A 57 11.43 14.03 13.71
C GLN A 57 12.80 13.62 14.25
N SER A 58 13.44 12.63 13.63
CA SER A 58 14.77 12.16 14.04
C SER A 58 15.89 13.08 13.55
N GLY A 59 15.75 13.69 12.37
CA GLY A 59 16.84 14.40 11.68
C GLY A 59 17.86 13.46 11.00
N ASP A 60 17.79 12.17 11.31
CA ASP A 60 18.61 11.09 10.77
C ASP A 60 17.76 10.08 9.99
N ASP A 61 18.40 9.22 9.19
CA ASP A 61 17.73 8.09 8.57
C ASP A 61 17.48 6.92 9.55
N TYR A 62 16.69 5.94 9.11
CA TYR A 62 16.30 4.80 9.93
C TYR A 62 17.51 4.01 10.42
N GLU A 63 18.50 3.77 9.54
CA GLU A 63 19.64 2.91 9.87
C GLU A 63 20.54 3.58 10.91
N GLN A 64 20.67 4.91 10.83
CA GLN A 64 21.40 5.70 11.82
C GLN A 64 20.74 5.60 13.21
N ILE A 65 19.41 5.77 13.28
CA ILE A 65 18.69 5.68 14.56
C ILE A 65 18.67 4.25 15.11
N LEU A 66 18.57 3.23 14.24
CA LEU A 66 18.68 1.83 14.64
C LEU A 66 20.05 1.53 15.26
N ASN A 67 21.13 1.94 14.58
CA ASN A 67 22.50 1.75 15.10
C ASN A 67 22.69 2.48 16.45
N TYR A 68 22.12 3.69 16.58
CA TYR A 68 22.15 4.43 17.84
C TYR A 68 21.45 3.64 18.96
N ALA A 69 20.22 3.16 18.72
CA ALA A 69 19.46 2.37 19.68
C ALA A 69 20.19 1.07 20.08
N GLU A 70 20.76 0.36 19.12
CA GLU A 70 21.52 -0.88 19.38
C GLU A 70 22.82 -0.64 20.16
N SER A 71 23.42 0.54 20.01
CA SER A 71 24.64 0.94 20.73
C SER A 71 24.37 1.57 22.10
N ALA A 72 23.12 1.88 22.41
CA ALA A 72 22.73 2.54 23.65
C ALA A 72 22.94 1.61 24.86
N THR A 73 23.57 2.13 25.91
CA THR A 73 23.80 1.39 27.16
C THR A 73 22.57 1.31 28.06
N SER A 74 21.48 1.99 27.69
CA SER A 74 20.23 2.07 28.44
C SER A 74 19.05 1.85 27.50
N GLU A 75 18.06 1.07 27.96
CA GLU A 75 16.81 0.85 27.24
C GLU A 75 16.02 2.17 27.11
N ASP A 76 15.60 2.47 25.89
CA ASP A 76 14.70 3.58 25.55
C ASP A 76 13.50 3.00 24.81
N PHE A 77 12.46 2.65 25.56
CA PHE A 77 11.25 2.01 25.03
C PHE A 77 10.52 2.89 24.01
N ASP A 78 10.53 4.21 24.20
CA ASP A 78 9.87 5.14 23.27
C ASP A 78 10.60 5.17 21.92
N LEU A 79 11.93 5.03 21.95
CA LEU A 79 12.75 4.90 20.75
C LEU A 79 12.51 3.57 20.05
N GLU A 80 12.44 2.46 20.80
CA GLU A 80 12.18 1.13 20.25
C GLU A 80 10.79 1.05 19.59
N ASP A 81 9.75 1.58 20.23
CA ASP A 81 8.40 1.63 19.66
C ASP A 81 8.38 2.44 18.36
N ARG A 82 9.02 3.62 18.35
CA ARG A 82 9.14 4.43 17.13
C ARG A 82 9.90 3.72 16.02
N LEU A 83 10.98 3.01 16.34
CA LEU A 83 11.73 2.21 15.38
C LEU A 83 10.88 1.06 14.83
N ASN A 84 10.09 0.40 15.66
CA ASN A 84 9.17 -0.64 15.21
C ASN A 84 8.11 -0.09 14.25
N ASP A 85 7.50 1.06 14.57
CA ASP A 85 6.51 1.69 13.69
C ASP A 85 7.14 2.14 12.37
N TRP A 86 8.35 2.69 12.42
CA TRP A 86 9.07 3.10 11.21
C TRP A 86 9.46 1.89 10.35
N ARG A 87 9.93 0.79 10.96
CA ARG A 87 10.19 -0.45 10.25
C ARG A 87 8.93 -0.95 9.56
N PHE A 88 7.81 -0.99 10.28
CA PHE A 88 6.53 -1.43 9.76
C PHE A 88 6.10 -0.58 8.55
N ALA A 89 6.19 0.75 8.64
CA ALA A 89 5.85 1.65 7.53
C ALA A 89 6.70 1.36 6.28
N ARG A 90 8.01 1.09 6.44
CA ARG A 90 8.90 0.71 5.32
C ARG A 90 8.52 -0.63 4.69
N GLU A 91 8.21 -1.63 5.51
CA GLU A 91 7.80 -2.96 5.06
C GLU A 91 6.47 -2.89 4.29
N MET A 92 5.48 -2.17 4.82
CA MET A 92 4.19 -2.00 4.18
C MET A 92 4.29 -1.19 2.88
N LEU A 93 5.14 -0.15 2.84
CA LEU A 93 5.41 0.57 1.60
C LEU A 93 5.94 -0.37 0.51
N SER A 94 6.96 -1.17 0.84
CA SER A 94 7.54 -2.15 -0.10
C SER A 94 6.49 -3.17 -0.56
N HIS A 95 5.68 -3.67 0.37
CA HIS A 95 4.59 -4.61 0.07
C HIS A 95 3.58 -4.04 -0.94
N TYR A 96 3.07 -2.83 -0.72
CA TYR A 96 2.08 -2.23 -1.62
C TYR A 96 2.68 -1.81 -2.97
N GLN A 97 3.94 -1.38 -3.00
CA GLN A 97 4.64 -1.13 -4.26
C GLN A 97 4.79 -2.41 -5.09
N ALA A 98 5.08 -3.55 -4.45
CA ALA A 98 5.14 -4.84 -5.13
C ALA A 98 3.76 -5.27 -5.66
N GLN A 99 2.68 -5.06 -4.90
CA GLN A 99 1.31 -5.33 -5.38
C GLN A 99 0.91 -4.43 -6.55
N MET A 100 1.29 -3.15 -6.52
CA MET A 100 1.06 -2.21 -7.62
C MET A 100 1.78 -2.67 -8.90
N ALA A 101 3.03 -3.10 -8.79
CA ALA A 101 3.79 -3.62 -9.92
C ALA A 101 3.14 -4.88 -10.52
N GLN A 102 2.70 -5.82 -9.66
CA GLN A 102 1.99 -7.02 -10.11
C GLN A 102 0.68 -6.70 -10.85
N LEU A 103 -0.08 -5.71 -10.36
CA LEU A 103 -1.33 -5.30 -11.00
C LEU A 103 -1.12 -4.66 -12.38
N ALA A 104 0.03 -4.00 -12.59
CA ALA A 104 0.38 -3.38 -13.87
C ALA A 104 0.84 -4.40 -14.94
N ASP A 105 1.25 -5.59 -14.52
CA ASP A 105 1.71 -6.67 -15.40
C ASP A 105 0.56 -7.60 -15.89
N ASP A 106 -0.70 -7.37 -15.45
CA ASP A 106 -1.94 -8.17 -15.69
C ASP A 106 -3.00 -7.52 -16.61
#